data_AF-A0A1G0BCU8-F1
#
_entry.id   AF-A0A1G0BCU8-F1
#
_cell.length_a   1.000
_cell.length_b   1.000
_cell.length_c   1.000
_cell.angle_alpha   90.00
_cell.angle_beta   90.00
_cell.angle_gamma   90.00
#
_symmetry.space_group_name_H-M   'P 1'
#
loop_
_entity.id
_entity.type
_entity.pdbx_description
1 polymer ?
#
loop_
_entity_poly.entity_id
_entity_poly.type
_entity_poly.pdbx_seq_one_letter_code
_entity_poly.pdbx_strand_id
1 'polypeptide(L)'
;MQASPVYKSFSRDKTMEELLYNISLWSAEFDFIHSELAFIKRLIKAYPFTATIPNLYERLQLFTLELDNFEKEKNNITKKINSYHLKLSETPEINVLESGHFYLLEYEKLAEEVFMYLIHYKNLKIQIYEYVNGLIN
;
A
#
# COMPACT_ATOMS: atom_id res chain seq x y z
N MET A 1 7.67 -5.75 22.30
CA MET A 1 6.86 -5.70 21.06
C MET A 1 6.04 -4.42 21.12
N GLN A 2 6.34 -3.42 20.28
CA GLN A 2 5.40 -2.30 20.11
C GLN A 2 4.16 -2.85 19.39
N ALA A 3 2.97 -2.49 19.86
CA ALA A 3 1.73 -2.91 19.20
C ALA A 3 1.69 -2.32 17.79
N SER A 4 1.43 -3.16 16.77
CA SER A 4 1.20 -2.67 15.42
C SER A 4 0.01 -1.71 15.42
N PRO A 5 0.08 -0.59 14.68
CA PRO A 5 -1.06 0.30 14.57
C PRO A 5 -2.26 -0.47 14.03
N VAL A 6 -3.44 -0.26 14.62
CA VAL A 6 -4.70 -0.86 14.17
C VAL A 6 -5.51 0.24 13.49
N TYR A 7 -6.18 -0.11 12.39
CA TYR A 7 -7.06 0.81 11.70
C TYR A 7 -8.17 1.29 12.64
N LYS A 8 -8.43 2.60 12.65
CA LYS A 8 -9.52 3.20 13.41
C LYS A 8 -10.24 4.22 12.55
N SER A 9 -11.54 4.06 12.43
CA SER A 9 -12.42 5.06 11.83
C SER A 9 -12.91 6.02 12.90
N PHE A 10 -12.64 7.31 12.70
CA PHE A 10 -13.00 8.35 13.65
C PHE A 10 -14.34 9.04 13.31
N SER A 11 -14.87 8.84 12.10
CA SER A 11 -16.14 9.41 11.68
C SER A 11 -17.15 8.34 11.30
N ARG A 12 -18.35 8.45 11.89
CA ARG A 12 -19.51 7.58 11.62
C ARG A 12 -20.24 7.95 10.33
N ASP A 13 -20.10 9.19 9.88
CA ASP A 13 -20.68 9.70 8.65
C ASP A 13 -19.55 10.30 7.81
N LYS A 14 -19.54 10.04 6.51
CA LYS A 14 -18.57 10.65 5.58
C LYS A 14 -19.33 11.22 4.41
N THR A 15 -18.98 12.44 4.01
CA THR A 15 -19.58 13.05 2.83
C THR A 15 -19.05 12.41 1.56
N MET A 16 -19.81 12.52 0.47
CA MET A 16 -19.35 12.06 -0.84
C MET A 16 -18.01 12.70 -1.24
N GLU A 17 -17.88 14.00 -0.99
CA GLU A 17 -16.66 14.76 -1.24
C GLU A 17 -15.47 14.21 -0.43
N GLU A 18 -15.67 13.90 0.85
CA GLU A 18 -14.63 13.29 1.69
C GLU A 18 -14.21 11.92 1.17
N LEU A 19 -15.16 11.09 0.73
CA LEU A 19 -14.87 9.77 0.16
C LEU A 19 -14.04 9.89 -1.13
N LEU A 20 -14.46 10.76 -2.07
CA LEU A 20 -13.76 11.00 -3.33
C LEU A 20 -12.36 11.59 -3.11
N TYR A 21 -12.22 12.51 -2.15
CA TYR A 21 -10.93 13.08 -1.76
C TYR A 21 -9.98 12.00 -1.23
N ASN A 22 -10.43 11.18 -0.28
CA ASN A 22 -9.60 10.11 0.29
C ASN A 22 -9.17 9.08 -0.75
N ILE A 23 -10.07 8.72 -1.67
CA ILE A 23 -9.76 7.82 -2.78
C ILE A 23 -8.70 8.41 -3.70
N SER A 24 -8.78 9.71 -4.00
CA SER A 24 -7.78 10.41 -4.80
C SER A 24 -6.40 10.42 -4.12
N LEU A 25 -6.36 10.62 -2.80
CA LEU A 25 -5.12 10.51 -2.02
C LEU A 25 -4.52 9.10 -2.08
N TRP A 26 -5.36 8.06 -1.94
CA TRP A 26 -4.88 6.67 -2.02
C TRP A 26 -4.36 6.34 -3.41
N SER A 27 -5.01 6.79 -4.48
CA SER A 27 -4.52 6.61 -5.84
C SER A 27 -3.12 7.21 -6.01
N ALA A 28 -2.93 8.47 -5.59
CA ALA A 28 -1.64 9.15 -5.70
C ALA A 28 -0.54 8.43 -4.89
N GLU A 29 -0.84 7.97 -3.67
CA GLU A 29 0.09 7.21 -2.84
C GLU A 29 0.46 5.87 -3.51
N PHE A 30 -0.50 5.17 -4.12
CA PHE A 30 -0.25 3.88 -4.77
C PHE A 30 0.54 4.02 -6.08
N ASP A 31 0.40 5.14 -6.78
CA ASP A 31 1.24 5.48 -7.94
C ASP A 31 2.69 5.78 -7.54
N PHE A 32 2.87 6.50 -6.42
CA PHE A 32 4.18 6.70 -5.81
C PHE A 32 4.82 5.36 -5.43
N ILE A 33 4.08 4.50 -4.73
CA ILE A 33 4.56 3.18 -4.28
C ILE A 33 4.91 2.29 -5.46
N HIS A 34 4.18 2.36 -6.57
CA HIS A 34 4.53 1.63 -7.80
C HIS A 34 5.93 2.01 -8.29
N SER A 35 6.21 3.32 -8.37
CA SER A 35 7.51 3.84 -8.77
C SER A 35 8.61 3.47 -7.78
N GLU A 36 8.32 3.57 -6.47
CA GLU A 36 9.26 3.26 -5.40
C GLU A 36 9.62 1.76 -5.36
N LEU A 37 8.64 0.86 -5.51
CA LEU A 37 8.88 -0.59 -5.62
C LEU A 37 9.81 -0.92 -6.80
N ALA A 38 9.55 -0.34 -7.98
CA ALA A 38 10.38 -0.55 -9.16
C ALA A 38 11.82 -0.07 -8.92
N PHE A 39 11.99 1.07 -8.24
CA PHE A 39 13.30 1.58 -7.86
C PHE A 39 14.02 0.66 -6.88
N ILE A 40 13.38 0.24 -5.78
CA ILE A 40 14.00 -0.63 -4.77
C ILE A 40 14.42 -1.97 -5.38
N LYS A 41 13.59 -2.57 -6.24
CA LYS A 41 13.93 -3.80 -6.96
C LYS A 41 15.19 -3.63 -7.83
N ARG A 42 15.32 -2.50 -8.51
CA ARG A 42 16.52 -2.18 -9.30
C ARG A 42 17.74 -1.98 -8.41
N LEU A 43 17.59 -1.26 -7.29
CA LEU A 43 18.65 -1.03 -6.32
C LEU A 43 19.23 -2.36 -5.79
N ILE A 44 18.36 -3.27 -5.35
CA ILE A 44 18.74 -4.60 -4.87
C ILE A 44 19.44 -5.43 -5.96
N LYS A 45 19.04 -5.29 -7.23
CA LYS A 45 19.68 -6.02 -8.34
C LYS A 45 21.00 -5.40 -8.81
N ALA A 46 21.16 -4.10 -8.65
CA ALA A 46 22.31 -3.35 -9.17
C ALA A 46 23.54 -3.42 -8.25
N TYR A 47 23.35 -3.66 -6.95
CA TYR A 47 24.47 -3.75 -6.01
C TYR A 47 25.31 -5.01 -6.31
N PRO A 48 26.66 -4.91 -6.37
CA PRO A 48 27.53 -6.01 -6.75
C PRO A 48 27.62 -7.02 -5.60
N PHE A 49 26.60 -7.86 -5.47
CA PHE A 49 26.61 -9.02 -4.61
C PHE A 49 27.43 -10.11 -5.27
N THR A 50 28.74 -10.12 -5.03
CA THR A 50 29.52 -11.33 -5.28
C THR A 50 28.92 -12.42 -4.39
N ALA A 51 28.42 -13.50 -5.00
CA ALA A 51 27.77 -14.66 -4.35
C ALA A 51 28.65 -15.39 -3.29
N THR A 52 29.81 -14.82 -2.96
CA THR A 52 30.82 -15.29 -2.03
C THR A 52 30.48 -15.03 -0.56
N ILE A 53 29.39 -14.31 -0.24
CA ILE A 53 28.90 -14.12 1.13
C ILE A 53 27.52 -14.80 1.29
N PRO A 54 27.47 -16.05 1.79
CA PRO A 54 26.26 -16.89 1.80
C PRO A 54 25.04 -16.28 2.52
N ASN A 55 25.23 -15.45 3.55
CA ASN A 55 24.14 -14.79 4.28
C ASN A 55 23.60 -13.53 3.57
N LEU A 56 24.40 -12.95 2.67
CA LEU A 56 24.06 -11.72 1.96
C LEU A 56 23.06 -12.00 0.84
N TYR A 57 23.38 -13.01 0.03
CA TYR A 57 22.59 -13.38 -1.13
C TYR A 57 21.18 -13.89 -0.76
N GLU A 58 21.09 -14.76 0.25
CA GLU A 58 19.81 -15.32 0.71
C GLU A 58 18.84 -14.23 1.18
N ARG A 59 19.32 -13.25 1.94
CA ARG A 59 18.47 -12.16 2.45
C ARG A 59 17.91 -11.28 1.33
N LEU A 60 18.68 -11.04 0.29
CA LEU A 60 18.25 -10.23 -0.86
C LEU A 60 17.24 -10.98 -1.74
N GLN A 61 17.38 -12.30 -1.85
CA GLN A 61 16.37 -13.13 -2.50
C GLN A 61 15.03 -13.05 -1.76
N LEU A 62 15.07 -13.13 -0.42
CA LEU A 62 13.86 -12.95 0.41
C LEU A 62 13.23 -11.58 0.19
N PHE A 63 14.01 -10.49 0.21
CA PHE A 63 13.48 -9.15 -0.07
C PHE A 63 12.90 -9.05 -1.49
N THR A 64 13.50 -9.69 -2.48
CA THR A 64 12.96 -9.69 -3.85
C THR A 64 11.59 -10.36 -3.89
N LEU A 65 11.44 -11.52 -3.24
CA LEU A 65 10.17 -12.24 -3.15
C LEU A 65 9.10 -11.41 -2.42
N GLU A 66 9.47 -10.78 -1.31
CA GLU A 66 8.56 -9.91 -0.56
C GLU A 66 8.11 -8.71 -1.42
N LEU A 67 9.04 -8.04 -2.12
CA LEU A 67 8.70 -6.93 -3.03
C LEU A 67 7.79 -7.37 -4.20
N ASP A 68 7.93 -8.60 -4.69
CA ASP A 68 7.02 -9.17 -5.69
C ASP A 68 5.61 -9.40 -5.12
N ASN A 69 5.51 -9.85 -3.86
CA ASN A 69 4.23 -10.00 -3.19
C ASN A 69 3.55 -8.64 -2.94
N PHE A 70 4.31 -7.65 -2.45
CA PHE A 70 3.81 -6.28 -2.29
C PHE A 70 3.32 -5.70 -3.62
N GLU A 71 4.02 -5.92 -4.73
CA GLU A 71 3.56 -5.45 -6.04
C GLU A 71 2.21 -6.09 -6.46
N LYS A 72 2.02 -7.39 -6.20
CA LYS A 72 0.74 -8.07 -6.47
C LYS A 72 -0.39 -7.51 -5.61
N GLU A 73 -0.15 -7.36 -4.31
CA GLU A 73 -1.13 -6.80 -3.37
C GLU A 73 -1.48 -5.36 -3.73
N LYS A 74 -0.48 -4.53 -4.02
CA LYS A 74 -0.65 -3.15 -4.51
C LYS A 74 -1.55 -3.11 -5.74
N ASN A 75 -1.32 -3.98 -6.71
CA ASN A 75 -2.12 -4.05 -7.93
C ASN A 75 -3.57 -4.45 -7.64
N ASN A 76 -3.79 -5.34 -6.68
CA ASN A 76 -5.14 -5.71 -6.25
C ASN A 76 -5.86 -4.54 -5.58
N ILE A 77 -5.21 -3.84 -4.65
CA ILE A 77 -5.79 -2.70 -3.95
C ILE A 77 -6.06 -1.55 -4.93
N THR A 78 -5.15 -1.23 -5.85
CA THR A 78 -5.39 -0.20 -6.89
C THR A 78 -6.63 -0.52 -7.73
N LYS A 79 -6.88 -1.79 -8.07
CA LYS A 79 -8.12 -2.18 -8.76
C LYS A 79 -9.37 -1.90 -7.92
N LYS A 80 -9.31 -2.19 -6.62
CA LYS A 80 -10.43 -1.90 -5.69
C LYS A 80 -10.67 -0.39 -5.56
N ILE A 81 -9.61 0.40 -5.41
CA ILE A 81 -9.67 1.88 -5.37
C ILE A 81 -10.35 2.40 -6.64
N ASN A 82 -9.90 1.98 -7.82
CA ASN A 82 -10.46 2.42 -9.10
C ASN A 82 -11.93 1.99 -9.25
N SER A 83 -12.27 0.76 -8.86
CA SER A 83 -13.66 0.27 -8.89
C SER A 83 -14.57 1.08 -7.97
N TYR A 84 -14.10 1.40 -6.77
CA TYR A 84 -14.86 2.20 -5.82
C TYR A 84 -15.01 3.66 -6.30
N HIS A 85 -13.94 4.25 -6.85
CA HIS A 85 -13.98 5.57 -7.47
C HIS A 85 -15.02 5.67 -8.59
N LEU A 86 -15.03 4.71 -9.52
CA LEU A 86 -16.00 4.66 -10.62
C LEU A 86 -17.42 4.53 -10.08
N LYS A 87 -17.65 3.62 -9.15
CA LYS A 87 -18.96 3.41 -8.51
C LYS A 87 -19.47 4.70 -7.85
N LEU A 88 -18.60 5.41 -7.13
CA LEU A 88 -18.95 6.69 -6.51
C LEU A 88 -19.28 7.74 -7.59
N SER A 89 -18.42 7.88 -8.60
CA SER A 89 -18.57 8.92 -9.64
C SER A 89 -19.83 8.74 -10.50
N GLU A 90 -20.29 7.49 -10.67
CA GLU A 90 -21.47 7.14 -11.47
C GLU A 90 -22.77 7.13 -10.66
N THR A 91 -22.70 7.18 -9.33
CA THR A 91 -23.89 7.13 -8.46
C THR A 91 -24.42 8.53 -8.15
N PRO A 92 -25.70 8.83 -8.42
CA PRO A 92 -26.31 10.11 -8.03
C PRO A 92 -26.24 10.32 -6.52
N GLU A 93 -25.93 11.55 -6.06
CA GLU A 93 -25.80 11.88 -4.63
C GLU A 93 -27.03 11.46 -3.79
N ILE A 94 -28.24 11.63 -4.34
CA ILE A 94 -29.49 11.20 -3.68
C ILE A 94 -29.48 9.71 -3.35
N ASN A 95 -28.99 8.87 -4.27
CA ASN A 95 -28.92 7.43 -4.05
C ASN A 95 -27.83 7.07 -3.04
N VAL A 96 -26.73 7.84 -2.99
CA VAL A 96 -25.67 7.67 -2.00
C VAL A 96 -26.20 7.96 -0.59
N LEU A 97 -27.03 8.99 -0.41
CA LEU A 97 -27.62 9.33 0.89
C LEU A 97 -28.59 8.24 1.39
N GLU A 98 -29.42 7.68 0.50
CA GLU A 98 -30.37 6.62 0.86
C GLU A 98 -29.69 5.28 1.19
N SER A 99 -28.55 4.99 0.54
CA SER A 99 -27.80 3.73 0.70
C SER A 99 -26.48 3.89 1.44
N GLY A 100 -26.27 5.04 2.10
CA GLY A 100 -24.96 5.50 2.61
C GLY A 100 -24.25 4.52 3.52
N HIS A 101 -24.99 3.69 4.27
CA HIS A 101 -24.42 2.65 5.11
C HIS A 101 -23.59 1.62 4.32
N PHE A 102 -24.05 1.21 3.13
CA PHE A 102 -23.33 0.23 2.30
C PHE A 102 -22.06 0.81 1.68
N TYR A 103 -22.13 2.06 1.19
CA TYR A 103 -20.98 2.78 0.65
C TYR A 103 -19.91 3.02 1.71
N LEU A 104 -20.33 3.36 2.92
CA LEU A 104 -19.42 3.55 4.04
C LEU A 104 -18.78 2.22 4.46
N LEU A 105 -19.54 1.13 4.59
CA LEU A 105 -18.95 -0.19 4.92
C LEU A 105 -17.91 -0.66 3.90
N GLU A 106 -18.15 -0.44 2.61
CA GLU A 106 -17.20 -0.77 1.55
C GLU A 106 -15.95 0.12 1.63
N TYR A 107 -16.13 1.43 1.86
CA TYR A 107 -15.04 2.37 2.11
C TYR A 107 -14.18 1.95 3.31
N GLU A 108 -14.80 1.61 4.44
CA GLU A 108 -14.11 1.26 5.68
C GLU A 108 -13.23 0.02 5.51
N LYS A 109 -13.73 -0.99 4.80
CA LYS A 109 -12.93 -2.18 4.45
C LYS A 109 -11.74 -1.81 3.57
N LEU A 110 -11.97 -0.99 2.54
CA LEU A 110 -10.89 -0.56 1.65
C LEU A 110 -9.86 0.31 2.38
N ALA A 111 -10.31 1.19 3.27
CA ALA A 111 -9.47 2.04 4.10
C ALA A 111 -8.59 1.22 5.04
N GLU A 112 -9.15 0.17 5.66
CA GLU A 112 -8.39 -0.77 6.48
C GLU A 112 -7.35 -1.52 5.64
N GLU A 113 -7.72 -2.04 4.47
CA GLU A 113 -6.77 -2.71 3.56
C GLU A 113 -5.62 -1.79 3.15
N VAL A 114 -5.93 -0.54 2.75
CA VAL A 114 -4.92 0.48 2.40
C VAL A 114 -4.01 0.75 3.60
N PHE A 115 -4.58 0.97 4.77
CA PHE A 115 -3.83 1.25 5.99
C PHE A 115 -2.85 0.12 6.34
N MET A 116 -3.33 -1.13 6.32
CA MET A 116 -2.51 -2.29 6.61
C MET A 116 -1.39 -2.47 5.59
N TYR A 117 -1.69 -2.29 4.30
CA TYR A 117 -0.69 -2.34 3.24
C TYR A 117 0.40 -1.28 3.46
N LEU A 118 0.04 -0.02 3.75
CA LEU A 118 1.00 1.07 3.96
C LEU A 118 1.92 0.83 5.15
N ILE A 119 1.41 0.27 6.25
CA ILE A 119 2.23 -0.08 7.42
C ILE A 119 3.22 -1.17 7.07
N HIS A 120 2.74 -2.27 6.48
CA HIS A 120 3.61 -3.39 6.13
C HIS A 120 4.66 -2.98 5.09
N TYR A 121 4.28 -2.16 4.12
CA TYR A 121 5.18 -1.64 3.10
C TYR A 121 6.29 -0.78 3.71
N LYS A 122 5.93 0.14 4.61
CA LYS A 122 6.92 0.97 5.32
C LYS A 122 7.87 0.12 6.17
N ASN A 123 7.37 -0.92 6.84
CA ASN A 123 8.21 -1.83 7.63
C ASN A 123 9.19 -2.62 6.75
N LEU A 124 8.75 -3.13 5.60
CA LEU A 124 9.66 -3.76 4.63
C LEU A 124 10.72 -2.77 4.16
N LYS A 125 10.31 -1.55 3.84
CA LYS A 125 11.22 -0.50 3.37
C LYS A 125 12.29 -0.15 4.40
N ILE A 126 11.93 -0.03 5.67
CA ILE A 126 12.89 0.15 6.77
C ILE A 126 13.91 -1.00 6.80
N GLN A 127 13.45 -2.25 6.78
CA GLN A 127 14.34 -3.41 6.80
C GLN A 127 15.31 -3.43 5.61
N ILE A 128 14.83 -3.10 4.41
CA ILE A 128 15.69 -3.03 3.22
C ILE A 128 16.70 -1.91 3.36
N TYR A 129 16.29 -0.73 3.82
CA TYR A 129 17.19 0.42 3.97
C TYR A 129 18.25 0.19 5.03
N GLU A 130 17.89 -0.33 6.20
CA GLU A 130 18.84 -0.70 7.25
C GLU A 130 19.86 -1.73 6.73
N TYR A 131 19.36 -2.73 6.00
CA TYR A 131 20.20 -3.76 5.42
C TYR A 131 21.17 -3.19 4.39
N VAL A 132 20.68 -2.43 3.41
CA VAL A 132 21.51 -1.81 2.37
C VAL A 132 22.50 -0.81 2.96
N ASN A 133 22.07 -0.01 3.95
CA ASN A 133 22.95 0.92 4.65
C ASN A 133 24.10 0.20 5.36
N GLY A 134 23.85 -0.97 5.96
CA GLY A 134 24.88 -1.81 6.56
C GLY A 134 25.94 -2.33 5.57
N LEU A 135 25.65 -2.32 4.26
CA LEU A 135 26.55 -2.80 3.19
C LEU A 135 27.35 -1.67 2.52
N ILE A 136 26.99 -0.42 2.77
CA ILE A 136 27.67 0.77 2.24
C ILE A 136 28.73 1.28 3.23
N ASN A 137 28.75 0.74 4.45
CA ASN A 137 29.71 1.07 5.51
C ASN A 137 31.11 0.48 5.28
#